data_AF-A0A376TEW7-F1
#
_entry.id   AF-A0A376TEW7-F1
#
_cell.length_a   1.000
_cell.length_b   1.000
_cell.length_c   1.000
_cell.angle_alpha   90.00
_cell.angle_beta   90.00
_cell.angle_gamma   90.00
#
_symmetry.space_group_name_H-M   'P 1'
#
loop_
_entity.id
_entity.type
_entity.pdbx_description
1 polymer ?
#
loop_
_entity_poly.entity_id
_entity_poly.type
_entity_poly.pdbx_seq_one_letter_code
_entity_poly.pdbx_strand_id
1 'polypeptide(L)'
;MLSLITVNYNSSKAISNLLSSFAITSAIGFDNIEFIIFDNYYSDSEVNKLKGLEEQYSFVKVIYNKVNVGFAEGNNIASGYATNDYLFFVNPDCIFSVDVINEIFQLIRDNEDKPFFFPIIDENNKDVRYSFRFPFLSHYISNSKWRWYTGANLFILKDTFNFIGKWPEDYLCTQKILIYIIIYYLKT
;
A
#
# COMPACT_ATOMS: atom_id res chain seq x y z
N MET A 1 9.18 7.75 9.91
CA MET A 1 7.77 8.20 9.96
C MET A 1 7.00 7.42 8.88
N LEU A 2 5.72 7.07 9.04
CA LEU A 2 5.01 6.12 8.15
C LEU A 2 3.70 6.69 7.57
N SER A 3 3.54 6.67 6.25
CA SER A 3 2.29 6.97 5.56
C SER A 3 1.67 5.69 5.01
N LEU A 4 0.52 5.31 5.56
CA LEU A 4 -0.31 4.26 4.97
C LEU A 4 -1.12 4.87 3.82
N ILE A 5 -1.20 4.16 2.69
CA ILE A 5 -1.88 4.63 1.50
C ILE A 5 -2.87 3.57 1.03
N THR A 6 -4.12 3.99 0.82
CA THR A 6 -5.18 3.15 0.28
C THR A 6 -6.00 3.90 -0.76
N VAL A 7 -6.29 3.24 -1.87
CA VAL A 7 -7.25 3.74 -2.87
C VAL A 7 -8.64 3.19 -2.57
N ASN A 8 -9.61 4.08 -2.37
CA ASN A 8 -11.02 3.75 -2.21
C ASN A 8 -11.75 3.78 -3.56
N TYR A 9 -12.58 2.77 -3.83
CA TYR A 9 -13.58 2.80 -4.88
C TYR A 9 -14.85 2.12 -4.33
N ASN A 10 -15.77 2.91 -3.78
CA ASN A 10 -16.98 2.43 -3.09
C ASN A 10 -16.71 1.33 -2.04
N SER A 11 -15.61 1.47 -1.28
CA SER A 11 -15.11 0.47 -0.32
C SER A 11 -14.99 1.02 1.10
N SER A 12 -15.72 2.09 1.44
CA SER A 12 -15.66 2.78 2.74
C SER A 12 -15.82 1.83 3.94
N LYS A 13 -16.70 0.83 3.85
CA LYS A 13 -16.89 -0.17 4.92
C LYS A 13 -15.65 -1.05 5.13
N ALA A 14 -15.00 -1.47 4.05
CA ALA A 14 -13.79 -2.27 4.12
C ALA A 14 -12.65 -1.45 4.75
N ILE A 15 -12.51 -0.19 4.32
CA ILE A 15 -11.54 0.76 4.89
C ILE A 15 -11.79 1.00 6.37
N SER A 16 -13.06 1.12 6.80
CA SER A 16 -13.40 1.24 8.22
C SER A 16 -12.90 0.04 9.03
N ASN A 17 -13.01 -1.18 8.50
CA ASN A 17 -12.49 -2.38 9.15
C ASN A 17 -10.96 -2.41 9.17
N LEU A 18 -10.32 -2.04 8.06
CA LEU A 18 -8.87 -1.91 7.95
C LEU A 18 -8.33 -0.92 8.99
N LEU A 19 -8.91 0.29 9.08
CA LEU A 19 -8.56 1.30 10.08
C LEU A 19 -8.81 0.83 11.51
N SER A 20 -9.92 0.12 11.75
CA SER A 20 -10.20 -0.44 13.07
C SER A 20 -9.15 -1.47 13.48
N SER A 21 -8.75 -2.36 12.55
CA SER A 21 -7.69 -3.33 12.80
C SER A 21 -6.35 -2.66 13.04
N PHE A 22 -6.04 -1.62 12.27
CA PHE A 22 -4.84 -0.80 12.46
C PHE A 22 -4.86 -0.14 13.84
N ALA A 23 -5.92 0.59 14.20
CA ALA A 23 -6.02 1.33 15.45
C ALA A 23 -5.95 0.43 16.70
N ILE A 24 -6.55 -0.76 16.66
CA ILE A 24 -6.50 -1.74 17.75
C ILE A 24 -5.08 -2.29 17.92
N THR A 25 -4.42 -2.61 16.81
CA THR A 25 -3.07 -3.17 16.82
C THR A 25 -2.00 -2.11 17.06
N SER A 26 -2.28 -0.84 16.75
CA SER A 26 -1.39 0.30 16.90
C SER A 26 -1.53 1.01 18.26
N ALA A 27 -2.12 0.38 19.29
CA ALA A 27 -2.31 0.98 20.62
C ALA A 27 -0.98 1.25 21.40
N ILE A 28 0.17 1.12 20.75
CA ILE A 28 1.51 1.24 21.34
C ILE A 28 2.14 2.56 20.87
N GLY A 29 1.69 3.70 21.39
CA GLY A 29 2.42 4.98 21.38
C GLY A 29 3.23 5.29 20.11
N PHE A 30 2.55 5.69 19.03
CA PHE A 30 3.20 5.98 17.75
C PHE A 30 2.97 7.44 17.37
N ASP A 31 4.02 8.25 17.55
CA ASP A 31 4.03 9.60 17.00
C ASP A 31 4.26 9.52 15.49
N ASN A 32 3.49 10.33 14.76
CA ASN A 32 3.67 10.60 13.33
C ASN A 32 3.42 9.40 12.39
N ILE A 33 2.21 8.87 12.47
CA ILE A 33 1.62 8.04 11.41
C ILE A 33 0.56 8.87 10.73
N GLU A 34 0.43 8.71 9.42
CA GLU A 34 -0.75 9.18 8.69
C GLU A 34 -1.32 8.05 7.84
N PHE A 35 -2.62 8.11 7.60
CA PHE A 35 -3.34 7.17 6.76
C PHE A 35 -4.08 7.98 5.68
N ILE A 36 -3.61 7.86 4.45
CA ILE A 36 -4.10 8.60 3.31
C ILE A 36 -5.03 7.71 2.51
N ILE A 37 -6.30 8.12 2.43
CA ILE A 37 -7.33 7.48 1.62
C ILE A 37 -7.53 8.32 0.37
N PHE A 38 -7.30 7.74 -0.81
CA PHE A 38 -7.63 8.38 -2.08
C PHE A 38 -8.99 7.88 -2.57
N ASP A 39 -10.02 8.73 -2.52
CA ASP A 39 -11.38 8.42 -2.96
C ASP A 39 -11.51 8.54 -4.47
N ASN A 40 -11.33 7.42 -5.16
CA ASN A 40 -11.12 7.30 -6.60
C ASN A 40 -12.44 7.20 -7.38
N TYR A 41 -13.29 8.21 -7.26
CA TYR A 41 -14.68 8.33 -7.71
C TYR A 41 -15.64 8.36 -6.52
N TYR A 42 -15.80 9.55 -5.96
CA TYR A 42 -16.70 9.74 -4.84
C TYR A 42 -18.18 9.84 -5.28
N SER A 43 -19.07 9.29 -4.45
CA SER A 43 -20.51 9.54 -4.48
C SER A 43 -20.95 10.17 -3.15
N ASP A 44 -22.06 10.90 -3.12
CA ASP A 44 -22.54 11.58 -1.90
C ASP A 44 -22.67 10.61 -0.70
N SER A 45 -23.05 9.36 -0.96
CA SER A 45 -23.20 8.32 0.06
C SER A 45 -21.87 7.80 0.64
N GLU A 46 -20.79 7.80 -0.14
CA GLU A 46 -19.46 7.37 0.31
C GLU A 46 -18.72 8.51 1.01
N VAL A 47 -18.89 9.75 0.53
CA VAL A 47 -18.23 10.94 1.10
C VAL A 47 -18.54 11.08 2.58
N ASN A 48 -19.81 10.95 2.97
CA ASN A 48 -20.21 11.09 4.37
C ASN A 48 -19.56 10.03 5.29
N LYS A 49 -19.37 8.81 4.79
CA LYS A 49 -18.72 7.74 5.55
C LYS A 49 -17.23 8.01 5.70
N LEU A 50 -16.56 8.44 4.63
CA LEU A 50 -15.13 8.76 4.67
C LEU A 50 -14.84 9.98 5.56
N LYS A 51 -15.71 11.00 5.55
CA LYS A 51 -15.64 12.12 6.49
C LYS A 51 -15.73 11.66 7.94
N GLY A 52 -16.64 10.73 8.23
CA GLY A 52 -16.75 10.12 9.55
C GLY A 52 -15.44 9.42 9.99
N LEU A 53 -14.68 8.85 9.06
CA LEU A 53 -13.36 8.25 9.37
C LEU A 53 -12.30 9.31 9.70
N GLU A 54 -12.27 10.45 8.97
CA GLU A 54 -11.38 11.58 9.30
C GLU A 54 -11.70 12.19 10.66
N GLU A 55 -12.98 12.30 11.01
CA GLU A 55 -13.43 12.79 12.32
C GLU A 55 -13.09 11.80 13.45
N GLN A 56 -13.19 10.50 13.18
CA GLN A 56 -12.92 9.44 14.15
C GLN A 56 -11.43 9.22 14.41
N TYR A 57 -10.59 9.38 13.38
CA TYR A 57 -9.16 9.07 13.45
C TYR A 57 -8.33 10.28 13.01
N SER A 58 -7.69 10.96 13.96
CA SER A 58 -6.91 12.19 13.70
C SER A 58 -5.71 12.00 12.75
N PHE A 59 -5.25 10.77 12.55
CA PHE A 59 -4.18 10.43 11.61
C PHE A 59 -4.71 10.12 10.20
N VAL A 60 -6.03 10.10 9.98
CA VAL A 60 -6.64 9.82 8.68
C VAL A 60 -6.82 11.11 7.88
N LYS A 61 -6.53 11.04 6.59
CA LYS A 61 -6.75 12.11 5.62
C LYS A 61 -7.35 11.53 4.35
N VAL A 62 -8.42 12.14 3.83
CA VAL A 62 -9.08 11.71 2.60
C VAL A 62 -8.82 12.72 1.48
N ILE A 63 -8.39 12.22 0.33
CA ILE A 63 -8.23 12.98 -0.90
C ILE A 63 -9.37 12.60 -1.84
N TYR A 64 -10.29 13.53 -2.08
CA TYR A 64 -11.47 13.28 -2.90
C TYR A 64 -11.22 13.51 -4.39
N ASN A 65 -11.53 12.52 -5.21
CA ASN A 65 -11.45 12.63 -6.66
C ASN A 65 -12.79 12.28 -7.34
N LYS A 66 -13.19 13.09 -8.32
CA LYS A 66 -14.45 12.91 -9.07
C LYS A 66 -14.35 11.88 -10.19
N VAL A 67 -13.14 11.55 -10.62
CA VAL A 67 -12.90 10.70 -11.79
C VAL A 67 -12.18 9.44 -11.31
N ASN A 68 -12.62 8.26 -11.77
CA ASN A 68 -11.84 7.05 -11.53
C ASN A 68 -10.59 7.08 -12.43
N VAL A 69 -9.42 7.29 -11.82
CA VAL A 69 -8.12 7.31 -12.51
C VAL A 69 -7.43 5.94 -12.50
N GLY A 70 -8.08 4.92 -11.94
CA GLY A 70 -7.48 3.60 -11.75
C GLY A 70 -6.64 3.50 -10.47
N PHE A 71 -6.21 2.29 -10.16
CA PHE A 71 -5.55 1.98 -8.89
C PHE A 71 -4.10 2.49 -8.82
N ALA A 72 -3.32 2.26 -9.87
CA ALA A 72 -1.93 2.71 -9.94
C ALA A 72 -1.84 4.23 -9.81
N GLU A 73 -2.60 4.95 -10.63
CA GLU A 73 -2.60 6.41 -10.59
C GLU A 73 -3.17 6.97 -9.28
N GLY A 74 -4.22 6.34 -8.73
CA GLY A 74 -4.72 6.71 -7.41
C GLY A 74 -3.65 6.61 -6.31
N ASN A 75 -2.85 5.53 -6.30
CA ASN A 75 -1.74 5.39 -5.35
C ASN A 75 -0.61 6.40 -5.63
N ASN A 76 -0.30 6.66 -6.91
CA ASN A 76 0.70 7.65 -7.30
C ASN A 76 0.32 9.06 -6.81
N ILE A 77 -0.92 9.47 -7.03
CA ILE A 77 -1.44 10.76 -6.55
C ILE A 77 -1.39 10.79 -5.02
N ALA A 78 -1.91 9.76 -4.35
CA ALA A 78 -1.94 9.67 -2.89
C ALA A 78 -0.53 9.77 -2.26
N SER A 79 0.47 9.12 -2.86
CA SER A 79 1.86 9.18 -2.42
C SER A 79 2.46 10.59 -2.45
N GLY A 80 1.93 11.47 -3.31
CA GLY A 80 2.31 12.88 -3.36
C GLY A 80 1.84 13.67 -2.13
N TYR A 81 0.77 13.21 -1.46
CA TYR A 81 0.26 13.82 -0.24
C TYR A 81 0.93 13.27 1.03
N ALA A 82 1.71 12.20 0.91
CA ALA A 82 2.44 11.62 2.02
C ALA A 82 3.50 12.61 2.55
N THR A 83 3.50 12.85 3.85
CA THR A 83 4.46 13.70 4.56
C THR A 83 5.64 12.92 5.13
N ASN A 84 5.52 11.59 5.19
CA ASN A 84 6.51 10.73 5.82
C ASN A 84 7.48 10.05 4.84
N ASP A 85 8.63 9.61 5.37
CA ASP A 85 9.69 8.97 4.58
C ASP A 85 9.34 7.54 4.14
N TYR A 86 8.57 6.81 4.94
CA TYR A 86 8.13 5.45 4.61
C TYR A 86 6.70 5.45 4.11
N LEU A 87 6.47 4.75 3.01
CA LEU A 87 5.15 4.48 2.45
C LEU A 87 4.80 3.02 2.68
N PHE A 88 3.56 2.77 3.11
CA PHE A 88 2.96 1.44 3.07
C PHE A 88 1.66 1.47 2.30
N PHE A 89 1.68 0.90 1.09
CA PHE A 89 0.49 0.75 0.27
C PHE A 89 -0.28 -0.48 0.75
N VAL A 90 -1.57 -0.33 1.01
CA VAL A 90 -2.46 -1.40 1.50
C VAL A 90 -3.81 -1.37 0.80
N ASN A 91 -4.31 -2.54 0.40
CA ASN A 91 -5.64 -2.66 -0.19
C ASN A 91 -6.75 -2.42 0.85
N PRO A 92 -7.91 -1.86 0.45
CA PRO A 92 -9.00 -1.51 1.37
C PRO A 92 -9.66 -2.70 2.06
N ASP A 93 -9.54 -3.91 1.51
CA ASP A 93 -10.11 -5.16 2.04
C ASP A 93 -9.16 -5.96 2.93
N CYS A 94 -7.97 -5.42 3.22
CA CYS A 94 -7.01 -6.04 4.12
C CYS A 94 -7.35 -5.81 5.60
N ILE A 95 -6.81 -6.66 6.47
CA ILE A 95 -6.89 -6.53 7.93
C ILE A 95 -5.47 -6.72 8.47
N PHE A 96 -5.04 -5.81 9.36
CA PHE A 96 -3.73 -5.89 9.97
C PHE A 96 -3.71 -6.92 11.10
N SER A 97 -2.67 -7.76 11.10
CA SER A 97 -2.27 -8.51 12.29
C SER A 97 -1.29 -7.68 13.12
N VAL A 98 -1.21 -7.97 14.42
CA VAL A 98 -0.22 -7.35 15.33
C VAL A 98 1.20 -7.61 14.83
N ASP A 99 1.46 -8.79 14.27
CA ASP A 99 2.79 -9.18 13.79
C ASP A 99 3.27 -8.32 12.62
N VAL A 100 2.40 -8.04 11.64
CA VAL A 100 2.74 -7.19 10.48
C VAL A 100 3.07 -5.77 10.94
N ILE A 101 2.30 -5.24 11.88
CA ILE A 101 2.54 -3.90 12.43
C ILE A 101 3.90 -3.86 13.15
N ASN A 102 4.19 -4.85 13.99
CA ASN A 102 5.47 -4.95 14.69
C ASN A 102 6.65 -5.05 13.72
N GLU A 103 6.50 -5.83 12.64
CA GLU A 103 7.51 -5.99 11.60
C GLU A 103 7.74 -4.69 10.83
N ILE A 104 6.69 -3.99 10.40
CA ILE A 104 6.80 -2.65 9.76
C ILE A 104 7.61 -1.71 10.65
N PHE A 105 7.31 -1.65 11.95
CA PHE A 105 8.05 -0.78 12.86
C PHE A 105 9.49 -1.24 13.09
N GLN A 106 9.75 -2.55 13.07
CA GLN A 106 11.12 -3.05 13.13
C GLN A 106 11.92 -2.60 11.91
N LEU A 107 11.35 -2.70 10.71
CA LEU A 107 11.99 -2.21 9.48
C LEU A 107 12.29 -0.70 9.54
N ILE A 108 11.37 0.09 10.09
CA ILE A 108 11.58 1.54 10.29
C ILE A 108 12.70 1.80 11.30
N ARG A 109 12.72 1.08 12.44
CA ARG A 109 13.77 1.23 13.47
C ARG A 109 15.15 0.87 12.94
N ASP A 110 15.22 -0.16 12.10
CA ASP A 110 16.46 -0.65 11.50
C ASP A 110 16.91 0.23 10.33
N ASN A 111 16.15 1.28 9.99
CA ASN A 111 16.36 2.14 8.83
C ASN A 111 16.46 1.33 7.53
N GLU A 112 15.63 0.29 7.38
CA GLU A 112 15.62 -0.52 6.17
C GLU A 112 15.31 0.37 4.96
N ASP A 113 16.13 0.26 3.94
CA ASP A 113 16.02 1.02 2.70
C ASP A 113 15.47 0.19 1.54
N LYS A 114 15.41 -1.14 1.71
CA LYS A 114 14.89 -2.05 0.71
C LYS A 114 13.36 -2.08 0.70
N PRO A 115 12.75 -2.14 -0.49
CA PRO A 115 11.33 -2.43 -0.61
C PRO A 115 10.98 -3.80 -0.02
N PHE A 116 9.91 -3.88 0.74
CA PHE A 116 9.40 -5.11 1.34
C PHE A 116 7.95 -5.36 0.93
N PHE A 117 7.64 -6.61 0.57
CA PHE A 117 6.27 -7.04 0.31
C PHE A 117 5.79 -7.92 1.45
N PHE A 118 4.78 -7.46 2.17
CA PHE A 118 4.19 -8.23 3.27
C PHE A 118 3.31 -9.37 2.74
N PRO A 119 3.31 -10.54 3.41
CA PRO A 119 2.41 -11.64 3.06
C PRO A 119 0.95 -11.25 3.24
N ILE A 120 0.09 -11.75 2.34
CA ILE A 120 -1.36 -11.65 2.47
C ILE A 120 -1.84 -13.03 2.83
N ILE A 121 -2.40 -13.18 4.03
CA ILE A 121 -2.85 -14.47 4.54
C ILE A 121 -4.37 -14.53 4.40
N ASP A 122 -4.88 -15.60 3.77
CA ASP A 122 -6.33 -15.85 3.72
C ASP A 122 -6.86 -16.52 4.99
N GLU A 123 -8.18 -16.69 5.05
CA GLU A 123 -8.88 -17.40 6.13
C GLU A 123 -8.43 -18.85 6.38
N ASN A 124 -7.71 -19.45 5.42
CA ASN A 124 -7.16 -20.81 5.52
C ASN A 124 -5.68 -20.81 5.90
N ASN A 125 -5.14 -19.69 6.37
CA ASN A 125 -3.72 -19.49 6.69
C ASN A 125 -2.77 -19.70 5.50
N LYS A 126 -3.23 -19.45 4.27
CA LYS A 126 -2.39 -19.55 3.07
C LYS A 126 -1.94 -18.16 2.63
N ASP A 127 -0.65 -18.05 2.29
CA ASP A 127 -0.14 -16.88 1.59
C ASP A 127 -0.72 -16.86 0.17
N VAL A 128 -1.55 -15.86 -0.11
CA VAL A 128 -2.23 -15.69 -1.41
C VAL A 128 -1.46 -14.77 -2.35
N ARG A 129 -0.23 -14.36 -2.00
CA ARG A 129 0.64 -13.67 -2.94
C ARG A 129 1.04 -14.60 -4.06
N TYR A 130 0.76 -14.19 -5.28
CA TYR A 130 1.40 -14.78 -6.44
C TYR A 130 2.68 -14.04 -6.74
N SER A 131 3.75 -14.80 -6.94
CA SER A 131 4.97 -14.28 -7.53
C SER A 131 5.26 -14.98 -8.85
N PHE A 132 5.47 -14.18 -9.90
CA PHE A 132 5.75 -14.68 -11.24
C PHE A 132 7.15 -14.25 -11.65
N ARG A 133 7.85 -15.13 -12.39
CA ARG A 133 9.09 -14.73 -13.07
C ARG A 133 8.73 -13.91 -14.31
N PHE A 134 9.61 -12.99 -14.69
CA PHE A 134 9.40 -12.21 -15.90
C PHE A 134 9.34 -13.14 -17.13
N PRO A 135 8.33 -13.01 -18.01
CA PRO A 135 8.17 -13.91 -19.15
C PRO A 135 9.15 -13.63 -20.31
N PHE A 136 10.09 -12.69 -20.16
CA PHE A 136 11.08 -12.41 -21.19
C PHE A 136 12.20 -13.43 -21.20
N LEU A 137 12.62 -13.86 -22.39
CA LEU A 137 13.71 -14.82 -22.57
C LEU A 137 15.02 -14.36 -21.91
N SER A 138 15.28 -13.05 -21.89
CA SER A 138 16.42 -12.43 -21.21
C SER A 138 16.46 -12.73 -19.71
N HIS A 139 15.31 -12.93 -19.06
CA HIS A 139 15.22 -13.26 -17.64
C HIS A 139 15.70 -14.68 -17.34
N TYR A 140 15.36 -15.64 -18.20
CA TYR A 140 15.82 -17.03 -18.09
C TYR A 140 17.32 -17.17 -18.38
N ILE A 141 17.88 -16.26 -19.19
CA ILE A 141 19.30 -16.27 -19.57
C ILE A 141 20.17 -15.51 -18.54
N SER A 142 19.67 -14.46 -17.91
CA SER A 142 20.47 -13.54 -17.07
C SER A 142 20.62 -13.94 -15.59
N ASN A 143 20.17 -15.14 -15.18
CA ASN A 143 20.17 -15.59 -13.77
C ASN A 143 19.53 -14.58 -12.79
N SER A 144 18.64 -13.75 -13.31
CA SER A 144 18.26 -12.54 -12.64
C SER A 144 17.01 -12.78 -11.78
N LYS A 145 17.02 -12.33 -10.52
CA LYS A 145 16.02 -12.70 -9.49
C LYS A 145 14.73 -11.89 -9.54
N TRP A 146 14.40 -11.27 -10.67
CA TRP A 146 13.20 -10.44 -10.81
C TRP A 146 11.92 -11.24 -10.57
N ARG A 147 10.99 -10.68 -9.80
CA ARG A 147 9.69 -11.27 -9.52
C ARG A 147 8.60 -10.22 -9.61
N TRP A 148 7.45 -10.63 -10.12
CA TRP A 148 6.20 -9.90 -9.99
C TRP A 148 5.58 -10.23 -8.64
N TYR A 149 4.90 -9.27 -8.04
CA TYR A 149 4.07 -9.51 -6.86
C TYR A 149 2.66 -9.02 -7.14
N THR A 150 1.67 -9.76 -6.64
CA THR A 150 0.26 -9.37 -6.73
C THR A 150 -0.20 -8.66 -5.46
N GLY A 151 -0.85 -7.50 -5.62
CA GLY A 151 -1.55 -6.77 -4.55
C GLY A 151 -0.69 -5.72 -3.85
N ALA A 152 -1.28 -4.60 -3.44
CA ALA A 152 -0.60 -3.49 -2.78
C ALA A 152 -0.38 -3.77 -1.30
N ASN A 153 0.70 -4.48 -0.98
CA ASN A 153 1.22 -4.61 0.40
C ASN A 153 2.72 -4.29 0.38
N LEU A 154 3.04 -3.14 -0.19
CA LEU A 154 4.40 -2.68 -0.41
C LEU A 154 4.78 -1.67 0.67
N PHE A 155 5.82 -2.00 1.43
CA PHE A 155 6.57 -1.07 2.27
C PHE A 155 7.81 -0.59 1.54
N ILE A 156 8.00 0.71 1.43
CA ILE A 156 9.10 1.30 0.66
C ILE A 156 9.41 2.71 1.14
N LEU A 157 10.67 3.14 1.02
CA LEU A 157 11.02 4.56 1.16
C LEU A 157 10.37 5.38 0.04
N LYS A 158 9.82 6.55 0.39
CA LYS A 158 9.20 7.50 -0.53
C LYS A 158 10.17 7.94 -1.63
N ASP A 159 11.43 8.22 -1.28
CA ASP A 159 12.46 8.59 -2.25
C ASP A 159 12.77 7.45 -3.21
N THR A 160 12.88 6.21 -2.71
CA THR A 160 13.05 5.02 -3.55
C THR A 160 11.84 4.85 -4.47
N PHE A 161 10.62 5.00 -3.96
CA PHE A 161 9.39 4.91 -4.75
C PHE A 161 9.31 5.96 -5.87
N ASN A 162 9.75 7.19 -5.59
CA ASN A 162 9.88 8.25 -6.60
C ASN A 162 10.99 7.94 -7.62
N PHE A 163 12.14 7.47 -7.15
CA PHE A 163 13.30 7.16 -7.98
C PHE A 163 13.00 6.05 -9.00
N ILE A 164 12.26 5.01 -8.61
CA ILE A 164 11.88 3.91 -9.52
C ILE A 164 10.77 4.29 -10.50
N GLY A 165 10.25 5.52 -10.46
CA GLY A 165 9.20 5.98 -11.36
C GLY A 165 7.77 5.63 -10.92
N LYS A 166 7.56 5.32 -9.62
CA LYS A 166 6.25 5.03 -9.02
C LYS A 166 5.54 3.80 -9.62
N TRP A 167 4.21 3.69 -9.45
CA TRP A 167 3.43 2.62 -10.07
C TRP A 167 3.20 2.93 -11.55
N PRO A 168 3.40 1.95 -12.47
CA PRO A 168 3.13 2.19 -13.87
C PRO A 168 1.62 2.22 -14.14
N GLU A 169 1.16 3.30 -14.75
CA GLU A 169 -0.27 3.59 -14.99
C GLU A 169 -0.86 2.77 -16.16
N ASP A 170 -0.02 2.35 -17.11
CA ASP A 170 -0.42 1.61 -18.32
C ASP A 170 -0.90 0.18 -18.04
N TYR A 171 -0.67 -0.32 -16.83
CA TYR A 171 -1.12 -1.64 -16.42
C TYR A 171 -2.43 -1.51 -15.65
N LEU A 172 -3.44 -2.28 -16.08
CA LEU A 172 -4.70 -2.47 -15.36
C LEU A 172 -4.42 -3.16 -14.02
N CYS A 173 -3.96 -2.40 -13.03
CA CYS A 173 -4.04 -2.77 -11.63
C CYS A 173 -5.53 -2.75 -11.26
N THR A 174 -6.24 -3.85 -11.50
CA THR A 174 -7.52 -4.05 -10.81
C THR A 174 -7.21 -4.29 -9.32
N GLN A 175 -8.22 -4.23 -8.43
CA GLN A 175 -8.07 -4.62 -7.02
C GLN A 175 -7.35 -5.97 -6.83
N LYS A 176 -7.36 -6.80 -7.89
CA LYS A 176 -6.46 -7.93 -8.10
C LYS A 176 -5.43 -7.58 -9.17
N ILE A 177 -4.16 -7.53 -8.77
CA ILE A 177 -2.98 -7.75 -9.64
C ILE A 177 -2.51 -6.53 -10.46
N LEU A 178 -1.39 -5.92 -10.05
CA LEU A 178 -0.06 -5.97 -10.69
C LEU A 178 0.83 -4.92 -10.00
N ILE A 179 1.94 -5.31 -9.36
CA ILE A 179 2.97 -4.35 -8.97
C ILE A 179 4.24 -4.67 -9.74
N TYR A 180 4.69 -3.70 -10.52
CA TYR A 180 6.06 -3.67 -11.01
C TYR A 180 6.93 -3.08 -9.90
N ILE A 181 7.64 -3.93 -9.17
CA ILE A 181 8.83 -3.44 -8.47
C ILE A 181 10.02 -4.13 -9.07
N ILE A 182 10.76 -3.34 -9.82
CA ILE A 182 12.13 -3.61 -10.19
C ILE A 182 12.95 -3.44 -8.90
N ILE A 183 12.99 -4.49 -8.06
CA ILE A 183 13.95 -4.51 -6.95
C ILE A 183 15.31 -4.76 -7.59
N TYR A 184 16.01 -3.66 -7.88
CA TYR A 184 17.45 -3.73 -8.06
C TYR A 184 18.02 -4.20 -6.72
N TYR A 185 18.51 -5.43 -6.68
CA TYR A 185 19.55 -5.74 -5.70
C TYR A 185 20.72 -4.84 -6.07
N LEU A 186 20.84 -3.67 -5.41
CA LEU A 186 22.10 -2.97 -5.38
C LEU A 186 23.03 -3.95 -4.67
N LYS A 187 23.78 -4.70 -5.47
CA LYS A 187 24.92 -5.49 -5.01
C LYS A 187 25.81 -4.55 -4.19
N THR A 188 25.96 -4.88 -2.93
CA THR A 188 27.28 -4.85 -2.31
C THR A 188 27.64 -6.29 -2.00
#